data_AF-A0A0P0ZH04-F1
#
_entry.id   AF-A0A0P0ZH04-F1
#
_cell.length_a   1.000
_cell.length_b   1.000
_cell.length_c   1.000
_cell.angle_alpha   90.00
_cell.angle_beta   90.00
_cell.angle_gamma   90.00
#
_symmetry.space_group_name_H-M   'P 1'
#
loop_
_entity.id
_entity.type
_entity.pdbx_description
1 polymer ?
#
loop_
_entity_poly.entity_id
_entity_poly.type
_entity_poly.pdbx_seq_one_letter_code
_entity_poly.pdbx_strand_id
1 'polypeptide(L)'
;MVISDQLMAKINYNGLYVNSLRLVVMSFIHLLYSPAELAREVGENAKTLRLSRNLSRKTLAIKSGVSESTIKRFEMTGVVTLEALILMATALDELSSVAKLFKPEHPNNYEELKNTKRKRGMQ
;
A
#
# COMPACT_ATOMS: atom_id res chain seq x y z
N MET A 1 19.88 15.45 39.03
CA MET A 1 19.21 14.19 38.62
C MET A 1 17.69 14.43 38.54
N VAL A 2 17.23 15.27 37.60
CA VAL A 2 15.78 15.63 37.42
C VAL A 2 15.42 15.81 35.94
N ILE A 3 16.41 15.98 35.04
CA ILE A 3 16.20 16.26 33.61
C ILE A 3 15.80 15.01 32.81
N SER A 4 16.05 13.80 33.34
CA SER A 4 15.73 12.52 32.67
C SER A 4 14.23 12.22 32.63
N ASP A 5 13.51 12.44 33.74
CA ASP A 5 12.12 11.97 33.87
C ASP A 5 11.13 12.83 33.06
N GLN A 6 11.37 14.14 32.95
CA GLN A 6 10.59 15.02 32.08
C GLN A 6 10.78 14.70 30.59
N LEU A 7 11.99 14.30 30.18
CA LEU A 7 12.28 13.91 28.80
C LEU A 7 11.61 12.57 28.46
N MET A 8 11.65 11.60 29.39
CA MET A 8 10.97 10.30 29.23
C MET A 8 9.44 10.46 29.18
N ALA A 9 8.87 11.34 30.01
CA ALA A 9 7.45 11.66 29.97
C ALA A 9 7.03 12.30 28.64
N LYS A 10 7.85 13.21 28.09
CA LYS A 10 7.56 13.90 26.81
C LYS A 10 7.68 12.97 25.61
N ILE A 11 8.66 12.05 25.60
CA ILE A 11 8.80 11.00 24.58
C ILE A 11 7.61 10.04 24.63
N ASN A 12 7.19 9.62 25.83
CA ASN A 12 6.05 8.70 25.99
C ASN A 12 4.71 9.38 25.62
N TYR A 13 4.53 10.65 25.99
CA TYR A 13 3.35 11.44 25.62
C TYR A 13 3.24 11.65 24.11
N ASN A 14 4.35 11.99 23.44
CA ASN A 14 4.40 12.08 21.98
C ASN A 14 4.10 10.71 21.33
N GLY A 15 4.66 9.61 21.86
CA GLY A 15 4.39 8.24 21.42
C GLY A 15 2.94 7.81 21.55
N LEU A 16 2.26 8.19 22.64
CA LEU A 16 0.84 7.93 22.87
C LEU A 16 -0.05 8.78 21.96
N TYR A 17 0.31 10.05 21.71
CA TYR A 17 -0.41 10.93 20.79
C TYR A 17 -0.32 10.45 19.34
N VAL A 18 0.87 10.06 18.85
CA VAL A 18 1.03 9.58 17.47
C VAL A 18 0.32 8.25 17.24
N ASN A 19 0.30 7.35 18.24
CA ASN A 19 -0.42 6.08 18.13
C ASN A 19 -1.93 6.27 18.20
N SER A 20 -2.42 7.15 19.08
CA SER A 20 -3.84 7.51 19.17
C SER A 20 -4.32 8.19 17.88
N LEU A 21 -3.56 9.16 17.36
CA LEU A 21 -3.85 9.83 16.10
C LEU A 21 -3.81 8.85 14.92
N ARG A 22 -2.84 7.92 14.88
CA ARG A 22 -2.77 6.87 13.87
C ARG A 22 -3.99 5.94 13.93
N LEU A 23 -4.43 5.55 15.12
CA LEU A 23 -5.63 4.73 15.33
C LEU A 23 -6.89 5.45 14.84
N VAL A 24 -7.05 6.74 15.17
CA VAL A 24 -8.19 7.55 14.72
C VAL A 24 -8.17 7.73 13.19
N VAL A 25 -7.01 8.01 12.59
CA VAL A 25 -6.86 8.12 11.13
C VAL A 25 -7.16 6.80 10.42
N MET A 26 -6.66 5.67 10.93
CA MET A 26 -6.99 4.34 10.39
C MET A 26 -8.49 4.03 10.51
N SER A 27 -9.13 4.39 11.62
CA SER A 27 -10.58 4.24 11.80
C SER A 27 -11.38 5.11 10.83
N PHE A 28 -10.93 6.33 10.55
CA PHE A 28 -11.57 7.23 9.59
C PHE A 28 -11.39 6.76 8.15
N ILE A 29 -10.24 6.19 7.79
CA ILE A 29 -10.02 5.61 6.45
C ILE A 29 -11.01 4.48 6.19
N HIS A 30 -11.22 3.57 7.14
CA HIS A 30 -12.23 2.52 7.00
C HIS A 30 -13.68 3.06 6.92
N LEU A 31 -13.92 4.26 7.47
CA LEU A 31 -15.22 4.93 7.42
C LEU A 31 -15.47 5.63 6.07
N LEU A 32 -14.41 6.07 5.39
CA LEU A 32 -14.47 6.85 4.14
C LEU A 32 -14.26 6.00 2.88
N TYR A 33 -13.48 4.92 2.97
CA TYR A 33 -13.25 3.97 1.88
C TYR A 33 -13.17 2.54 2.44
N SER A 34 -14.19 1.74 2.15
CA SER A 34 -14.14 0.31 2.40
C SER A 34 -13.04 -0.34 1.55
N PRO A 35 -12.46 -1.48 1.98
CA PRO A 35 -11.49 -2.22 1.19
C PRO A 35 -12.00 -2.57 -0.23
N ALA A 36 -13.31 -2.79 -0.38
CA ALA A 36 -13.94 -3.07 -1.66
C ALA A 36 -13.97 -1.84 -2.58
N GLU A 37 -14.23 -0.64 -2.05
CA GLU A 37 -14.21 0.61 -2.82
C GLU A 37 -12.80 0.92 -3.29
N LEU A 38 -11.80 0.79 -2.41
CA LEU A 38 -10.40 0.98 -2.79
C LEU A 38 -9.98 -0.02 -3.87
N ALA A 39 -10.35 -1.30 -3.74
CA ALA A 39 -10.07 -2.31 -4.77
C ALA A 39 -10.72 -1.93 -6.10
N ARG A 40 -11.96 -1.43 -6.10
CA ARG A 40 -12.68 -1.00 -7.31
C ARG A 40 -12.01 0.20 -7.96
N GLU A 41 -11.55 1.16 -7.17
CA GLU A 41 -10.77 2.30 -7.65
C GLU A 41 -9.47 1.85 -8.33
N VAL A 42 -8.73 0.91 -7.73
CA VAL A 42 -7.53 0.33 -8.34
C VAL A 42 -7.86 -0.35 -9.68
N GLY A 43 -9.00 -1.04 -9.77
CA GLY A 43 -9.49 -1.63 -11.02
C GLY A 43 -9.80 -0.58 -12.11
N GLU A 44 -10.48 0.51 -11.75
CA GLU A 44 -10.78 1.62 -12.68
C GLU A 44 -9.52 2.39 -13.10
N ASN A 45 -8.53 2.53 -12.21
CA ASN A 45 -7.21 3.10 -12.54
C ASN A 45 -6.49 2.25 -13.59
N ALA A 46 -6.47 0.92 -13.42
CA ALA A 46 -5.88 0.01 -14.40
C ALA A 46 -6.60 0.08 -15.76
N LYS A 47 -7.93 0.19 -15.77
CA LYS A 47 -8.73 0.40 -16.99
C LYS A 47 -8.38 1.70 -17.69
N THR A 48 -8.28 2.79 -16.93
CA THR A 48 -7.92 4.12 -17.44
C THR A 48 -6.52 4.09 -18.07
N LEU A 49 -5.55 3.49 -17.39
CA LEU A 49 -4.19 3.31 -17.90
C LEU A 49 -4.14 2.42 -19.15
N ARG A 50 -4.91 1.33 -19.17
CA ARG A 50 -5.02 0.46 -20.34
C ARG A 50 -5.54 1.24 -21.56
N LEU A 51 -6.59 2.03 -21.37
CA LEU A 51 -7.21 2.82 -22.43
C LEU A 51 -6.30 3.96 -22.91
N SER A 52 -5.59 4.65 -22.00
CA SER A 52 -4.63 5.70 -22.38
C SER A 52 -3.46 5.15 -23.22
N ARG A 53 -3.17 3.85 -23.10
CA ARG A 53 -2.20 3.13 -23.92
C ARG A 53 -2.79 2.48 -25.18
N ASN A 54 -4.05 2.79 -25.52
CA ASN A 54 -4.77 2.24 -26.67
C ASN A 54 -4.83 0.69 -26.70
N LEU A 55 -4.87 0.05 -25.53
CA LEU A 55 -4.94 -1.40 -25.43
C LEU A 55 -6.40 -1.85 -25.26
N SER A 56 -6.86 -2.77 -26.10
CA SER A 56 -8.10 -3.52 -25.79
C SER A 56 -7.85 -4.51 -24.64
N ARG A 57 -8.90 -5.04 -24.00
CA ARG A 57 -8.73 -6.11 -23.01
C ARG A 57 -8.11 -7.35 -23.63
N LYS A 58 -8.54 -7.73 -24.84
CA LYS A 58 -7.91 -8.81 -25.62
C LYS A 58 -6.42 -8.59 -25.84
N THR A 59 -6.01 -7.36 -26.17
CA THR A 59 -4.59 -7.02 -26.35
C THR A 59 -3.81 -7.11 -25.04
N LEU A 60 -4.37 -6.61 -23.94
CA LEU A 60 -3.74 -6.74 -22.62
C LEU A 60 -3.66 -8.20 -22.17
N ALA A 61 -4.67 -9.01 -22.48
CA ALA A 61 -4.68 -10.44 -22.17
C ALA A 61 -3.51 -11.16 -22.84
N ILE A 62 -3.30 -10.90 -24.14
CA ILE A 62 -2.16 -11.45 -24.88
C ILE A 62 -0.82 -10.99 -24.29
N LYS A 63 -0.70 -9.71 -23.94
CA LYS A 63 0.54 -9.15 -23.38
C LYS A 63 0.87 -9.64 -21.96
N SER A 64 -0.15 -9.86 -21.13
CA SER A 64 0.03 -10.22 -19.72
C SER A 64 -0.06 -11.71 -19.43
N GLY A 65 -0.61 -12.50 -20.36
CA GLY A 65 -0.96 -13.91 -20.11
C GLY A 65 -2.21 -14.10 -19.25
N VAL A 66 -2.89 -13.02 -18.84
CA VAL A 66 -4.12 -13.07 -18.03
C VAL A 66 -5.34 -13.12 -18.94
N SER A 67 -6.32 -13.97 -18.64
CA SER A 67 -7.54 -14.06 -19.46
C SER A 67 -8.32 -12.74 -19.54
N GLU A 68 -8.92 -12.46 -20.70
CA GLU A 68 -9.74 -11.27 -20.93
C GLU A 68 -10.90 -11.15 -19.93
N SER A 69 -11.50 -12.28 -19.52
CA SER A 69 -12.56 -12.32 -18.50
C SER A 69 -12.05 -11.92 -17.11
N THR A 70 -10.82 -12.30 -16.76
CA THR A 70 -10.18 -11.89 -15.50
C THR A 70 -9.87 -10.41 -15.50
N ILE A 71 -9.34 -9.87 -16.61
CA ILE A 71 -9.11 -8.43 -16.77
C ILE A 71 -10.43 -7.67 -16.64
N LYS A 72 -11.50 -8.12 -17.33
CA LYS A 72 -12.82 -7.51 -17.24
C LYS A 72 -13.35 -7.50 -15.81
N ARG A 73 -13.25 -8.63 -15.09
CA ARG A 73 -13.69 -8.74 -13.69
C ARG A 73 -12.93 -7.75 -12.82
N PHE A 74 -11.61 -7.73 -12.93
CA PHE A 74 -10.75 -6.82 -12.18
C PHE A 74 -11.13 -5.35 -12.41
N GLU A 75 -11.25 -4.93 -13.66
CA GLU A 75 -11.60 -3.54 -13.99
C GLU A 75 -12.99 -3.14 -13.47
N MET A 76 -13.95 -4.07 -13.41
CA MET A 76 -15.32 -3.77 -12.98
C MET A 76 -15.52 -3.83 -11.47
N THR A 77 -14.83 -4.75 -10.79
CA THR A 77 -15.10 -5.07 -9.38
C THR A 77 -13.90 -4.86 -8.46
N GLY A 78 -12.70 -4.65 -9.00
CA GLY A 78 -11.46 -4.61 -8.23
C GLY A 78 -10.94 -5.98 -7.80
N VAL A 79 -11.66 -7.07 -8.08
CA VAL A 79 -11.33 -8.40 -7.56
C VAL A 79 -10.45 -9.17 -8.53
N VAL A 80 -9.22 -9.46 -8.12
CA VAL A 80 -8.23 -10.26 -8.87
C VAL A 80 -7.28 -10.97 -7.91
N THR A 81 -6.58 -12.01 -8.36
CA THR A 81 -5.46 -12.57 -7.60
C THR A 81 -4.27 -11.62 -7.67
N LEU A 82 -3.41 -11.63 -6.65
CA LEU A 82 -2.20 -10.81 -6.64
C LEU A 82 -1.28 -11.13 -7.84
N GLU A 83 -1.16 -12.41 -8.20
CA GLU A 83 -0.39 -12.85 -9.36
C GLU A 83 -0.87 -12.19 -10.66
N ALA A 84 -2.18 -12.26 -10.95
CA ALA A 84 -2.75 -11.65 -12.15
C ALA A 84 -2.63 -10.11 -12.12
N LEU A 85 -2.72 -9.48 -10.94
CA LEU A 85 -2.43 -8.05 -10.79
C LEU A 85 -0.98 -7.73 -11.19
N ILE A 86 0.01 -8.48 -10.70
CA ILE A 86 1.43 -8.28 -11.01
C ILE A 86 1.68 -8.46 -12.51
N LEU A 87 1.09 -9.48 -13.13
CA LEU A 87 1.21 -9.72 -14.57
C LEU A 87 0.61 -8.58 -15.41
N MET A 88 -0.60 -8.11 -15.05
CA MET A 88 -1.21 -6.95 -15.71
C MET A 88 -0.39 -5.68 -15.49
N ALA A 89 0.07 -5.41 -14.26
CA ALA A 89 0.91 -4.26 -13.95
C ALA A 89 2.22 -4.30 -14.73
N THR A 90 2.82 -5.47 -14.93
CA THR A 90 4.02 -5.64 -15.76
C THR A 90 3.73 -5.30 -17.22
N ALA A 91 2.63 -5.82 -17.79
CA ALA A 91 2.21 -5.49 -19.15
C ALA A 91 1.79 -4.01 -19.34
N LEU A 92 1.39 -3.36 -18.24
CA LEU A 92 1.09 -1.93 -18.14
C LEU A 92 2.26 -1.12 -17.59
N ASP A 93 3.51 -1.63 -17.60
CA ASP A 93 4.72 -0.89 -17.18
C ASP A 93 4.62 -0.20 -15.79
N GLU A 94 3.86 -0.79 -14.88
CA GLU A 94 3.61 -0.32 -13.51
C GLU A 94 4.14 -1.30 -12.45
N LEU A 95 4.97 -2.26 -12.84
CA LEU A 95 5.56 -3.24 -11.91
C LEU A 95 6.32 -2.55 -10.77
N SER A 96 7.00 -1.43 -11.06
CA SER A 96 7.74 -0.68 -10.04
C SER A 96 6.84 -0.13 -8.94
N SER A 97 5.61 0.28 -9.28
CA SER A 97 4.61 0.78 -8.34
C SER A 97 4.12 -0.34 -7.42
N VAL A 98 3.86 -1.53 -7.99
CA VAL A 98 3.48 -2.72 -7.20
C VAL A 98 4.61 -3.20 -6.30
N ALA A 99 5.86 -3.21 -6.79
CA ALA A 99 7.03 -3.65 -6.03
C ALA A 99 7.38 -2.72 -4.84
N LYS A 100 6.87 -1.49 -4.83
CA LYS A 100 7.04 -0.54 -3.72
C LYS A 100 6.00 -0.71 -2.62
N LEU A 101 4.93 -1.48 -2.84
CA LEU A 101 3.93 -1.73 -1.81
C LEU A 101 4.58 -2.36 -0.57
N PHE A 102 4.27 -1.81 0.60
CA PHE A 102 4.81 -2.22 1.90
C PHE A 102 6.34 -2.14 2.04
N LYS A 103 7.04 -1.50 1.09
CA LYS A 103 8.47 -1.23 1.25
C LYS A 103 8.64 -0.25 2.42
N PRO A 104 9.48 -0.55 3.42
CA PRO A 104 9.70 0.37 4.54
C PRO A 104 10.28 1.68 4.01
N GLU A 105 9.76 2.81 4.49
CA GLU A 105 10.47 4.08 4.36
C GLU A 105 11.80 3.94 5.11
N HIS A 106 12.91 4.21 4.42
CA HIS A 106 14.20 4.24 5.09
C HIS A 106 14.16 5.38 6.13
N PRO A 107 14.66 5.16 7.36
CA PRO A 107 14.74 6.23 8.34
C PRO A 107 15.51 7.42 7.74
N ASN A 108 14.87 8.58 7.73
CA ASN A 108 15.36 9.79 7.05
C ASN A 108 16.59 10.40 7.76
N ASN A 109 17.01 9.87 8.92
CA ASN A 109 18.16 10.37 9.66
C ASN A 109 19.02 9.24 10.28
N TYR A 110 20.29 9.57 10.51
CA TYR A 110 21.30 8.68 11.09
C TYR A 110 21.00 8.26 12.55
N GLU A 111 20.31 9.10 13.33
CA GLU A 111 19.98 8.85 14.75
C GLU A 111 18.90 7.76 14.90
N GLU A 112 17.99 7.63 13.94
CA GLU A 112 16.99 6.56 13.88
C GLU A 112 17.63 5.19 13.64
N LEU A 113 18.77 5.10 12.92
CA LEU A 113 19.49 3.85 12.74
C LEU A 113 20.05 3.30 14.07
N LYS A 114 20.55 4.17 14.96
CA LYS A 114 21.14 3.76 16.25
C LYS A 114 20.10 3.18 17.23
N ASN A 115 18.83 3.56 17.10
CA ASN A 115 17.76 3.11 17.98
C ASN A 115 17.01 1.85 17.48
N THR A 116 17.40 1.29 16.33
CA THR A 116 16.85 0.03 15.81
C THR A 116 17.44 -1.21 16.50
N LYS A 117 17.47 -1.25 17.84
CA LYS A 117 17.61 -2.54 18.54
C LYS A 117 16.36 -3.36 18.20
N ARG A 118 16.53 -4.35 17.31
CA ARG A 118 15.50 -5.32 16.94
C ARG A 118 14.83 -5.86 18.22
N LYS A 119 13.55 -5.52 18.44
CA LYS A 119 12.69 -6.27 19.36
C LYS A 119 12.30 -7.59 18.68
N ARG A 120 13.23 -8.54 18.61
CA ARG A 120 12.88 -9.94 18.35
C ARG A 120 12.12 -10.41 19.59
N GLY A 121 10.99 -11.07 19.37
CA GLY A 121 10.06 -11.48 20.42
C GLY A 121 10.79 -12.17 21.57
N MET A 122 10.59 -11.64 22.78
CA MET A 122 10.68 -12.43 23.99
C MET A 122 9.40 -13.27 24.03
N GLN A 123 9.51 -14.55 23.67
CA GLN A 123 8.64 -15.58 24.21
C GLN A 123 9.33 -16.14 25.46
#